data_AF-A0AAJ2P9D6-F1
#
_entry.id   AF-A0AAJ2P9D6-F1
#
_cell.length_a   1.000
_cell.length_b   1.000
_cell.length_c   1.000
_cell.angle_alpha   90.00
_cell.angle_beta   90.00
_cell.angle_gamma   90.00
#
_symmetry.space_group_name_H-M   'P 1'
#
loop_
_entity.id
_entity.type
_entity.pdbx_description
1 polymer ?
#
loop_
_entity_poly.entity_id
_entity_poly.type
_entity_poly.pdbx_seq_one_letter_code
_entity_poly.pdbx_strand_id
1 'polypeptide(L)'
;MDIVQLEIQNLSKKDKNELIEDINAFRPEKIDPNNLDKWLESYFWDFPDEFIAFQKGFKYSLYKQTIQENDFKDLDYEDVIESLTQDQKDKIILDICSMAKYFKDENDNDYADEPYIWELTDEDWEDLKKFDKKLWEQYKNNKYILVMPKGKDQGGVAFFTDDDQLIFFALNEPELATRLLKRHRIALNPHYKVNRWIEQKYELKLAQKDNSKRSKKFKAPKKKM
;
A
#
# COMPACT_ATOMS: atom_id res chain seq x y z
N MET A 1 10.44 -15.55 -9.65
CA MET A 1 9.13 -16.21 -9.52
C MET A 1 8.25 -15.17 -8.90
N ASP A 2 7.16 -14.80 -9.58
CA ASP A 2 6.29 -13.72 -9.13
C ASP A 2 5.29 -14.20 -8.07
N ILE A 3 4.57 -13.24 -7.47
CA ILE A 3 3.58 -13.50 -6.43
C ILE A 3 2.46 -14.47 -6.86
N VAL A 4 1.99 -14.42 -8.12
CA VAL A 4 0.91 -15.31 -8.60
C VAL A 4 1.42 -16.74 -8.60
N GLN A 5 2.60 -16.98 -9.18
CA GLN A 5 3.24 -18.29 -9.18
C GLN A 5 3.49 -18.79 -7.76
N LEU A 6 3.92 -17.93 -6.84
CA LEU A 6 4.19 -18.29 -5.45
C LEU A 6 2.93 -18.75 -4.74
N GLU A 7 1.84 -18.00 -4.89
CA GLU A 7 0.54 -18.37 -4.31
C GLU A 7 0.04 -19.70 -4.87
N ILE A 8 0.09 -19.91 -6.19
CA ILE A 8 -0.33 -21.17 -6.81
C ILE A 8 0.52 -22.35 -6.36
N GLN A 9 1.83 -22.19 -6.22
CA GLN A 9 2.70 -23.26 -5.71
C GLN A 9 2.47 -23.58 -4.23
N ASN A 10 1.97 -22.63 -3.45
CA ASN A 10 1.64 -22.83 -2.05
C ASN A 10 0.34 -23.64 -1.85
N LEU A 11 -0.55 -23.69 -2.85
CA LEU A 11 -1.79 -24.45 -2.78
C LEU A 11 -1.57 -25.97 -2.88
N SER A 12 -2.30 -26.73 -2.07
CA SER A 12 -2.36 -28.19 -2.25
C SER A 12 -3.17 -28.55 -3.49
N LYS A 13 -3.00 -29.78 -4.01
CA LYS A 13 -3.80 -30.26 -5.15
C LYS A 13 -5.31 -30.21 -4.86
N LYS A 14 -5.70 -30.44 -3.61
CA LYS A 14 -7.10 -30.36 -3.19
C LYS A 14 -7.62 -28.93 -3.27
N ASP A 15 -6.86 -27.98 -2.72
CA ASP A 15 -7.24 -26.56 -2.71
C ASP A 15 -7.35 -25.99 -4.14
N LYS A 16 -6.45 -26.39 -5.04
CA LYS A 16 -6.51 -26.01 -6.46
C LYS A 16 -7.79 -26.48 -7.13
N ASN A 17 -8.22 -27.70 -6.85
CA ASN A 17 -9.45 -28.24 -7.42
C ASN A 17 -10.70 -27.52 -6.88
N GLU A 18 -10.76 -27.26 -5.57
CA GLU A 18 -11.87 -26.51 -4.96
C GLU A 18 -11.96 -25.09 -5.54
N LEU A 19 -10.84 -24.37 -5.64
CA LEU A 19 -10.78 -23.04 -6.23
C LEU A 19 -11.29 -23.02 -7.68
N ILE A 20 -10.98 -24.05 -8.46
CA ILE A 20 -11.43 -24.18 -9.84
C ILE A 20 -12.92 -24.47 -9.94
N GLU A 21 -13.46 -25.32 -9.06
CA GLU A 21 -14.90 -25.55 -9.00
C GLU A 21 -15.65 -24.24 -8.71
N ASP A 22 -15.13 -23.44 -7.78
CA ASP A 22 -15.68 -22.12 -7.45
C ASP A 22 -15.62 -21.17 -8.66
N ILE A 23 -14.48 -21.06 -9.34
CA ILE A 23 -14.33 -20.20 -10.54
C ILE A 23 -15.27 -20.67 -11.67
N ASN A 24 -15.32 -21.97 -11.94
CA ASN A 24 -16.14 -22.55 -13.00
C ASN A 24 -17.64 -22.44 -12.74
N ALA A 25 -18.07 -22.34 -11.48
CA ALA A 25 -19.47 -22.09 -11.14
C ALA A 25 -19.99 -20.78 -11.74
N PHE A 26 -19.12 -19.79 -11.92
CA PHE A 26 -19.46 -18.49 -12.51
C PHE A 26 -19.08 -18.40 -13.99
N ARG A 27 -18.01 -19.09 -14.43
CA ARG A 27 -17.57 -19.13 -15.83
C ARG A 27 -17.15 -20.56 -16.23
N PRO A 28 -18.04 -21.35 -16.84
CA PRO A 28 -17.72 -22.74 -17.19
C PRO A 28 -16.64 -22.82 -18.26
N GLU A 29 -15.42 -23.21 -17.87
CA GLU A 29 -14.32 -23.52 -18.79
C GLU A 29 -13.91 -25.00 -18.68
N LYS A 30 -13.56 -25.62 -19.81
CA LYS A 30 -12.97 -26.96 -19.82
C LYS A 30 -11.49 -26.84 -19.46
N ILE A 31 -11.14 -27.23 -18.24
CA ILE A 31 -9.78 -27.15 -17.72
C ILE A 31 -9.13 -28.54 -17.78
N ASP A 32 -7.91 -28.62 -18.29
CA ASP A 32 -7.10 -29.84 -18.24
C ASP A 32 -6.52 -30.02 -16.83
N PRO A 33 -6.86 -31.12 -16.12
CA PRO A 33 -6.32 -31.40 -14.78
C PRO A 33 -4.79 -31.53 -14.73
N ASN A 34 -4.13 -31.77 -15.86
CA ASN A 34 -2.67 -31.87 -15.92
C ASN A 34 -1.99 -30.50 -16.04
N ASN A 35 -2.75 -29.43 -16.25
CA ASN A 35 -2.23 -28.08 -16.48
C ASN A 35 -2.85 -27.04 -15.54
N LEU A 36 -3.36 -27.48 -14.39
CA LEU A 36 -4.07 -26.66 -13.39
C LEU A 36 -3.26 -25.43 -12.97
N ASP A 37 -1.96 -25.60 -12.70
CA ASP A 37 -1.10 -24.50 -12.24
C ASP A 37 -1.03 -23.38 -13.28
N LYS A 38 -0.75 -23.72 -14.55
CA LYS A 38 -0.67 -22.72 -15.61
C LYS A 38 -2.00 -22.06 -15.91
N TRP A 39 -3.09 -22.83 -15.82
CA TRP A 39 -4.43 -22.27 -16.03
C TRP A 39 -4.78 -21.27 -14.92
N LEU A 40 -4.55 -21.62 -13.65
CA LEU A 40 -4.77 -20.73 -12.51
C LEU A 40 -3.85 -19.51 -12.54
N GLU A 41 -2.58 -19.67 -12.92
CA GLU A 41 -1.69 -18.54 -13.17
C GLU A 41 -2.31 -17.60 -14.21
N SER A 42 -2.65 -18.11 -15.41
CA SER A 42 -3.25 -17.31 -16.48
C SER A 42 -4.53 -16.61 -16.03
N TYR A 43 -5.38 -17.31 -15.29
CA TYR A 43 -6.61 -16.75 -14.73
C TYR A 43 -6.34 -15.52 -13.86
N PHE A 44 -5.42 -15.63 -12.91
CA PHE A 44 -5.11 -14.52 -12.00
C PHE A 44 -4.36 -13.36 -12.68
N TRP A 45 -3.62 -13.63 -13.76
CA TRP A 45 -3.07 -12.57 -14.60
C TRP A 45 -4.15 -11.80 -15.37
N ASP A 46 -5.17 -12.50 -15.87
CA ASP A 46 -6.30 -11.91 -16.59
C ASP A 46 -7.30 -11.21 -15.65
N PHE A 47 -7.38 -11.66 -14.39
CA PHE A 47 -8.30 -11.15 -13.37
C PHE A 47 -7.57 -10.74 -12.06
N PRO A 48 -6.85 -9.60 -12.06
CA PRO A 48 -6.08 -9.16 -10.88
C PRO A 48 -6.92 -8.90 -9.62
N ASP A 49 -8.15 -8.39 -9.77
CA ASP A 49 -9.03 -8.15 -8.62
C ASP A 49 -9.47 -9.45 -7.96
N GLU A 50 -9.68 -10.50 -8.76
CA GLU A 50 -9.96 -11.83 -8.24
C GLU A 50 -8.75 -12.46 -7.55
N PHE A 51 -7.54 -12.18 -8.05
CA PHE A 51 -6.32 -12.56 -7.35
C PHE A 51 -6.22 -11.91 -5.97
N ILE A 52 -6.50 -10.60 -5.88
CA ILE A 52 -6.54 -9.88 -4.59
C ILE A 52 -7.60 -10.49 -3.66
N ALA A 53 -8.80 -10.78 -4.20
CA ALA A 53 -9.87 -11.41 -3.44
C ALA A 53 -9.47 -12.81 -2.95
N PHE A 54 -8.83 -13.62 -3.78
CA PHE A 54 -8.26 -14.91 -3.42
C PHE A 54 -7.24 -14.76 -2.28
N GLN A 55 -6.28 -13.84 -2.40
CA GLN A 55 -5.25 -13.63 -1.39
C GLN A 55 -5.85 -13.21 -0.04
N LYS A 56 -6.88 -12.34 -0.05
CA LYS A 56 -7.58 -11.89 1.17
C LYS A 56 -8.61 -12.89 1.71
N GLY A 57 -9.17 -13.74 0.87
CA GLY A 57 -10.24 -14.67 1.23
C GLY A 57 -9.69 -16.02 1.69
N PHE A 58 -8.75 -16.57 0.93
CA PHE A 58 -8.29 -17.95 1.10
C PHE A 58 -7.46 -18.11 2.37
N LYS A 59 -7.88 -19.03 3.25
CA LYS A 59 -7.32 -19.21 4.61
C LYS A 59 -5.80 -19.46 4.61
N TYR A 60 -5.30 -20.16 3.60
CA TYR A 60 -3.90 -20.57 3.53
C TYR A 60 -3.09 -19.79 2.49
N SER A 61 -3.57 -18.64 2.00
CA SER A 61 -2.79 -17.80 1.10
C SER A 61 -1.48 -17.36 1.76
N LEU A 62 -0.43 -17.17 0.96
CA LEU A 62 0.83 -16.59 1.45
C LEU A 62 0.60 -15.19 2.00
N TYR A 63 -0.37 -14.46 1.43
CA TYR A 63 -0.83 -13.18 1.97
C TYR A 63 -1.26 -13.27 3.44
N LYS A 64 -2.24 -14.12 3.77
CA LYS A 64 -2.72 -14.26 5.16
C LYS A 64 -1.65 -14.77 6.10
N GLN A 65 -0.84 -15.72 5.64
CA GLN A 65 0.29 -16.22 6.42
C GLN A 65 1.27 -15.08 6.74
N THR A 66 1.59 -14.24 5.76
CA THR A 66 2.54 -13.12 5.93
C THR A 66 1.99 -12.04 6.85
N ILE A 67 0.70 -11.70 6.76
CA ILE A 67 0.02 -10.79 7.69
C ILE A 67 0.15 -11.30 9.14
N GLN A 68 -0.19 -12.57 9.36
CA GLN A 68 -0.11 -13.20 10.68
C GLN A 68 1.32 -13.30 11.21
N GLU A 69 2.30 -13.64 10.36
CA GLU A 69 3.71 -13.74 10.74
C GLU A 69 4.33 -12.38 11.14
N ASN A 70 3.75 -11.27 10.70
CA ASN A 70 4.19 -9.92 11.05
C ASN A 70 3.29 -9.28 12.12
N ASP A 71 2.50 -10.08 12.84
CA ASP A 71 1.61 -9.65 13.94
C ASP A 71 0.56 -8.60 13.56
N PHE A 72 0.23 -8.48 12.27
CA PHE A 72 -0.86 -7.63 11.81
C PHE A 72 -2.20 -8.37 11.85
N LYS A 73 -3.27 -7.69 12.28
CA LYS A 73 -4.64 -8.21 12.15
C LYS A 73 -5.13 -8.07 10.71
N ASP A 74 -4.91 -6.89 10.16
CA ASP A 74 -4.99 -6.50 8.74
C ASP A 74 -3.91 -5.42 8.54
N LEU A 75 -3.37 -5.27 7.33
CA LEU A 75 -2.42 -4.19 7.01
C LEU A 75 -3.21 -3.03 6.39
N ASP A 76 -3.32 -1.91 7.10
CA ASP A 76 -4.06 -0.73 6.66
C ASP A 76 -3.12 0.39 6.18
N TYR A 77 -3.66 1.59 5.95
CA TYR A 77 -2.85 2.72 5.50
C TYR A 77 -1.93 3.25 6.60
N GLU A 78 -2.31 3.20 7.89
CA GLU A 78 -1.45 3.64 8.99
C GLU A 78 -0.16 2.80 9.00
N ASP A 79 -0.31 1.47 8.95
CA ASP A 79 0.84 0.55 8.91
C ASP A 79 1.74 0.74 7.67
N VAL A 80 1.15 1.14 6.55
CA VAL A 80 1.89 1.43 5.33
C VAL A 80 2.68 2.72 5.48
N ILE A 81 2.04 3.79 5.96
CA ILE A 81 2.62 5.13 6.11
C ILE A 81 3.80 5.08 7.07
N GLU A 82 3.67 4.42 8.22
CA GLU A 82 4.73 4.30 9.22
C GLU A 82 6.03 3.68 8.64
N SER A 83 5.88 2.82 7.64
CA SER A 83 7.03 2.14 7.01
C SER A 83 7.70 2.90 5.85
N LEU A 84 7.11 4.02 5.42
CA LEU A 84 7.65 4.79 4.31
C LEU A 84 8.97 5.45 4.72
N THR A 85 9.94 5.46 3.80
CA THR A 85 11.15 6.27 3.99
C THR A 85 10.82 7.74 3.83
N GLN A 86 11.64 8.64 4.40
CA GLN A 86 11.42 10.09 4.24
C GLN A 86 11.35 10.51 2.75
N ASP A 87 12.26 10.02 1.90
CA ASP A 87 12.22 10.29 0.45
C ASP A 87 10.91 9.86 -0.24
N GLN A 88 10.22 8.85 0.29
CA GLN A 88 8.92 8.43 -0.22
C GLN A 88 7.83 9.38 0.27
N LYS A 89 7.86 9.73 1.58
CA LYS A 89 6.94 10.71 2.18
C LYS A 89 7.02 12.05 1.46
N ASP A 90 8.22 12.58 1.24
CA ASP A 90 8.44 13.86 0.54
C ASP A 90 7.82 13.88 -0.86
N LYS A 91 7.99 12.80 -1.64
CA LYS A 91 7.39 12.68 -2.97
C LYS A 91 5.87 12.62 -2.92
N ILE A 92 5.32 11.90 -1.94
CA ILE A 92 3.87 11.78 -1.76
C ILE A 92 3.30 13.13 -1.33
N ILE A 93 3.94 13.84 -0.41
CA ILE A 93 3.51 15.17 0.08
C ILE A 93 3.50 16.19 -1.05
N LEU A 94 4.56 16.24 -1.88
CA LEU A 94 4.59 17.10 -3.06
C LEU A 94 3.38 16.86 -3.98
N ASP A 95 3.04 15.58 -4.19
CA ASP A 95 1.88 15.21 -4.98
C ASP A 95 0.57 15.63 -4.29
N ILE A 96 0.42 15.41 -2.98
CA ILE A 96 -0.73 15.85 -2.18
C ILE A 96 -0.93 17.36 -2.32
N CYS A 97 0.11 18.16 -2.10
CA CYS A 97 0.05 19.61 -2.24
C CYS A 97 -0.38 20.04 -3.66
N SER A 98 0.14 19.38 -4.70
CA SER A 98 -0.24 19.66 -6.09
C SER A 98 -1.69 19.30 -6.42
N MET A 99 -2.28 18.39 -5.64
CA MET A 99 -3.64 17.88 -5.82
C MET A 99 -4.67 18.58 -4.94
N ALA A 100 -4.25 19.46 -4.02
CA ALA A 100 -5.15 20.18 -3.12
C ALA A 100 -6.29 20.91 -3.85
N LYS A 101 -6.01 21.45 -5.04
CA LYS A 101 -7.02 22.09 -5.91
C LYS A 101 -8.19 21.19 -6.32
N TYR A 102 -8.06 19.87 -6.19
CA TYR A 102 -9.13 18.91 -6.49
C TYR A 102 -10.04 18.65 -5.30
N PHE A 103 -9.79 19.24 -4.12
CA PHE A 103 -10.74 19.21 -3.02
C PHE A 103 -12.05 19.87 -3.43
N LYS A 104 -13.14 19.20 -3.07
CA LYS A 104 -14.51 19.64 -3.33
C LYS A 104 -15.15 20.15 -2.05
N ASP A 105 -16.17 21.00 -2.20
CA ASP A 105 -16.99 21.40 -1.07
C ASP A 105 -17.93 20.26 -0.62
N GLU A 106 -18.70 20.50 0.44
CA GLU A 106 -19.66 19.53 1.00
C GLU A 106 -20.75 19.09 0.01
N ASN A 107 -20.93 19.82 -1.09
CA ASN A 107 -21.90 19.55 -2.15
C ASN A 107 -21.23 19.09 -3.45
N ASP A 108 -19.96 18.66 -3.40
CA ASP A 108 -19.15 18.20 -4.53
C ASP A 108 -18.86 19.27 -5.60
N ASN A 109 -18.99 20.56 -5.25
CA ASN A 109 -18.65 21.67 -6.15
C ASN A 109 -17.18 22.06 -6.05
N ASP A 110 -16.67 22.65 -7.13
CA ASP A 110 -15.39 23.35 -7.10
C ASP A 110 -15.49 24.60 -6.21
N TYR A 111 -14.44 24.85 -5.43
CA TYR A 111 -14.30 26.11 -4.71
C TYR A 111 -14.05 27.27 -5.68
N ALA A 112 -14.52 28.47 -5.32
CA ALA A 112 -14.32 29.68 -6.12
C ALA A 112 -12.83 30.05 -6.22
N ASP A 113 -12.07 29.84 -5.14
CA ASP A 113 -10.61 29.91 -5.10
C ASP A 113 -10.07 28.52 -4.79
N GLU A 114 -9.00 28.12 -5.49
CA GLU A 114 -8.44 26.76 -5.38
C GLU A 114 -7.95 26.46 -3.95
N PRO A 115 -8.36 25.34 -3.34
CA PRO A 115 -7.79 24.91 -2.08
C PRO A 115 -6.30 24.61 -2.22
N TYR A 116 -5.55 24.87 -1.16
CA TYR A 116 -4.11 24.67 -1.15
C TYR A 116 -3.63 24.14 0.19
N ILE A 117 -2.52 23.39 0.14
CA ILE A 117 -1.80 22.91 1.31
C ILE A 117 -0.47 23.64 1.36
N TRP A 118 -0.12 24.12 2.54
CA TRP A 118 1.10 24.87 2.79
C TRP A 118 1.86 24.26 3.97
N GLU A 119 3.17 24.12 3.83
CA GLU A 119 4.08 23.74 4.92
C GLU A 119 4.46 24.98 5.71
N LEU A 120 4.09 25.01 6.99
CA LEU A 120 4.29 26.16 7.87
C LEU A 120 5.75 26.26 8.26
N THR A 121 6.33 27.42 7.99
CA THR A 121 7.70 27.77 8.35
C THR A 121 7.76 28.46 9.72
N ASP A 122 8.96 28.56 10.30
CA ASP A 122 9.16 29.35 11.52
C ASP A 122 8.75 30.83 11.34
N GLU A 123 8.91 31.38 10.13
CA GLU A 123 8.49 32.74 9.80
C GLU A 123 6.97 32.88 9.81
N ASP A 124 6.25 31.93 9.20
CA ASP A 124 4.77 31.88 9.24
C ASP A 124 4.26 31.86 10.69
N TRP A 125 4.93 31.11 11.57
CA TRP A 125 4.57 31.03 12.98
C TRP A 125 4.85 32.31 13.75
N GLU A 126 5.98 32.96 13.52
CA GLU A 126 6.31 34.24 14.17
C GLU A 126 5.36 35.36 13.74
N ASP A 127 4.93 35.35 12.47
CA ASP A 127 3.93 36.30 11.99
C ASP A 127 2.53 36.01 12.57
N LEU A 128 2.12 34.75 12.66
CA LEU A 128 0.87 34.39 13.30
C LEU A 128 0.85 34.77 14.79
N LYS A 129 1.96 34.58 15.50
CA LYS A 129 2.10 34.95 16.91
C LYS A 129 1.96 36.45 17.16
N LYS A 130 2.43 37.29 16.24
CA LYS A 130 2.25 38.76 16.30
C LYS A 130 0.79 39.14 16.03
N PHE A 131 0.14 38.44 15.11
CA PHE A 131 -1.24 38.72 14.69
C PHE A 131 -2.26 38.21 15.72
N ASP A 132 -2.17 36.94 16.12
CA ASP A 132 -3.05 36.28 17.07
C ASP A 132 -2.28 35.25 17.90
N LYS A 133 -1.82 35.68 19.08
CA LYS A 133 -1.08 34.82 20.01
C LYS A 133 -1.89 33.61 20.48
N LYS A 134 -3.21 33.73 20.63
CA LYS A 134 -4.05 32.64 21.13
C LYS A 134 -4.17 31.55 20.07
N LEU A 135 -4.37 31.94 18.82
CA LEU A 135 -4.39 31.03 17.68
C LEU A 135 -3.02 30.37 17.48
N TRP A 136 -1.93 31.13 17.60
CA TRP A 136 -0.58 30.58 17.58
C TRP A 136 -0.35 29.53 18.68
N GLU A 137 -0.72 29.80 19.93
CA GLU A 137 -0.55 28.82 21.02
C GLU A 137 -1.28 27.50 20.75
N GLN A 138 -2.43 27.57 20.08
CA GLN A 138 -3.24 26.40 19.74
C GLN A 138 -2.63 25.56 18.60
N TYR A 139 -2.02 26.19 17.60
CA TYR A 139 -1.64 25.50 16.37
C TYR A 139 -0.13 25.42 16.08
N LYS A 140 0.74 26.10 16.84
CA LYS A 140 2.20 26.22 16.61
C LYS A 140 2.99 24.93 16.38
N ASN A 141 2.43 23.77 16.69
CA ASN A 141 3.08 22.48 16.52
C ASN A 141 2.66 21.77 15.22
N ASN A 142 1.83 22.40 14.38
CA ASN A 142 1.42 21.84 13.11
C ASN A 142 2.49 22.09 12.04
N LYS A 143 2.74 21.09 11.21
CA LYS A 143 3.66 21.20 10.08
C LYS A 143 2.94 21.70 8.83
N TYR A 144 1.67 21.33 8.65
CA TYR A 144 0.90 21.69 7.46
C TYR A 144 -0.44 22.33 7.80
N ILE A 145 -0.91 23.20 6.90
CA ILE A 145 -2.27 23.73 6.87
C ILE A 145 -2.89 23.46 5.50
N LEU A 146 -4.10 22.92 5.49
CA LEU A 146 -5.00 22.91 4.34
C LEU A 146 -5.97 24.08 4.47
N VAL A 147 -6.03 24.92 3.44
CA VAL A 147 -6.97 26.03 3.34
C VAL A 147 -7.98 25.73 2.24
N MET A 148 -9.28 25.76 2.59
CA MET A 148 -10.41 25.53 1.70
C MET A 148 -11.28 26.80 1.63
N PRO A 149 -11.01 27.72 0.68
CA PRO A 149 -11.63 29.04 0.69
C PRO A 149 -13.11 28.96 0.27
N LYS A 150 -14.05 29.27 1.17
CA LYS A 150 -15.48 29.37 0.83
C LYS A 150 -15.87 30.79 0.40
N GLY A 151 -15.31 31.31 -0.69
CA GLY A 151 -15.75 32.60 -1.27
C GLY A 151 -15.96 33.72 -0.24
N LYS A 152 -17.20 34.20 -0.05
CA LYS A 152 -17.55 35.30 0.89
C LYS A 152 -17.69 34.88 2.36
N ASP A 153 -17.74 33.59 2.67
CA ASP A 153 -17.87 33.07 4.03
C ASP A 153 -16.53 32.48 4.53
N GLN A 154 -16.42 32.26 5.84
CA GLN A 154 -15.22 31.65 6.42
C GLN A 154 -14.98 30.27 5.80
N GLY A 155 -13.86 30.15 5.09
CA GLY A 155 -13.37 28.89 4.54
C GLY A 155 -13.05 27.86 5.62
N GLY A 156 -12.95 26.59 5.22
CA GLY A 156 -12.47 25.53 6.08
C GLY A 156 -10.94 25.57 6.22
N VAL A 157 -10.44 25.22 7.40
CA VAL A 157 -9.02 24.96 7.62
C VAL A 157 -8.83 23.63 8.32
N ALA A 158 -7.82 22.87 7.89
CA ALA A 158 -7.36 21.67 8.59
C ALA A 158 -5.87 21.79 8.85
N PHE A 159 -5.41 21.25 9.98
CA PHE A 159 -4.03 21.31 10.41
C PHE A 159 -3.50 19.89 10.61
N PHE A 160 -2.23 19.67 10.27
CA PHE A 160 -1.57 18.37 10.38
C PHE A 160 -0.24 18.55 11.10
N THR A 161 0.03 17.69 12.09
CA THR A 161 1.25 17.80 12.91
C THR A 161 2.50 17.33 12.19
N ASP A 162 2.35 16.44 11.22
CA ASP A 162 3.45 15.77 10.55
C ASP A 162 3.01 15.22 9.18
N ASP A 163 3.98 14.61 8.51
CA ASP A 163 3.85 13.98 7.19
C ASP A 163 2.82 12.84 7.21
N ASP A 164 2.80 12.06 8.28
CA ASP A 164 2.01 10.84 8.37
C ASP A 164 0.54 11.18 8.47
N GLN A 165 0.19 12.18 9.28
CA GLN A 165 -1.17 12.70 9.36
C GLN A 165 -1.66 13.28 8.03
N LEU A 166 -0.82 14.04 7.32
CA LEU A 166 -1.19 14.60 6.03
C LEU A 166 -1.42 13.51 4.98
N ILE A 167 -0.53 12.52 4.91
CA ILE A 167 -0.65 11.39 3.99
C ILE A 167 -1.88 10.54 4.34
N PHE A 168 -2.11 10.26 5.63
CA PHE A 168 -3.25 9.49 6.08
C PHE A 168 -4.58 10.20 5.76
N PHE A 169 -4.65 11.50 6.00
CA PHE A 169 -5.81 12.31 5.61
C PHE A 169 -6.08 12.20 4.11
N ALA A 170 -5.05 12.41 3.27
CA ALA A 170 -5.22 12.36 1.82
C ALA A 170 -5.60 10.96 1.28
N LEU A 171 -5.23 9.88 1.97
CA LEU A 171 -5.64 8.51 1.64
C LEU A 171 -7.07 8.17 2.07
N ASN A 172 -7.64 8.91 3.01
CA ASN A 172 -9.05 8.78 3.40
C ASN A 172 -10.00 9.66 2.59
N GLU A 173 -9.46 10.65 1.86
CA GLU A 173 -10.22 11.52 0.96
C GLU A 173 -10.40 10.85 -0.42
N PRO A 174 -11.62 10.45 -0.85
CA PRO A 174 -11.81 9.52 -1.98
C PRO A 174 -11.17 9.97 -3.31
N GLU A 175 -11.31 11.25 -3.65
CA GLU A 175 -10.78 11.82 -4.90
C GLU A 175 -9.24 11.84 -4.89
N LEU A 176 -8.63 12.17 -3.74
CA LEU A 176 -7.19 12.16 -3.57
C LEU A 176 -6.64 10.74 -3.49
N ALA A 177 -7.27 9.87 -2.70
CA ALA A 177 -6.89 8.48 -2.53
C ALA A 177 -6.77 7.77 -3.89
N THR A 178 -7.75 7.95 -4.77
CA THR A 178 -7.73 7.39 -6.13
C THR A 178 -6.51 7.85 -6.93
N ARG A 179 -6.17 9.14 -6.86
CA ARG A 179 -5.04 9.73 -7.60
C ARG A 179 -3.70 9.34 -6.99
N LEU A 180 -3.59 9.34 -5.67
CA LEU A 180 -2.38 8.95 -4.93
C LEU A 180 -2.07 7.47 -5.14
N LEU A 181 -3.07 6.60 -5.02
CA LEU A 181 -2.88 5.16 -5.26
C LEU A 181 -2.54 4.87 -6.72
N LYS A 182 -2.98 5.69 -7.67
CA LYS A 182 -2.56 5.55 -9.08
C LYS A 182 -1.07 5.88 -9.27
N ARG A 183 -0.55 6.92 -8.59
CA ARG A 183 0.86 7.34 -8.72
C ARG A 183 1.82 6.50 -7.87
N HIS A 184 1.42 6.21 -6.64
CA HIS A 184 2.25 5.61 -5.60
C HIS A 184 1.79 4.21 -5.20
N ARG A 185 1.09 3.48 -6.09
CA ARG A 185 0.50 2.16 -5.80
C ARG A 185 1.44 1.22 -5.06
N ILE A 186 2.70 1.16 -5.50
CA ILE A 186 3.71 0.25 -4.95
C ILE A 186 4.05 0.59 -3.50
N ALA A 187 4.05 1.89 -3.15
CA ALA A 187 4.40 2.37 -1.82
C ALA A 187 3.19 2.40 -0.90
N LEU A 188 2.03 2.87 -1.40
CA LEU A 188 0.85 3.18 -0.59
C LEU A 188 -0.18 2.05 -0.52
N ASN A 189 -0.18 1.09 -1.44
CA ASN A 189 -1.16 0.01 -1.40
C ASN A 189 -0.69 -1.09 -0.42
N PRO A 190 -1.39 -1.33 0.71
CA PRO A 190 -0.98 -2.33 1.69
C PRO A 190 -0.83 -3.72 1.06
N HIS A 191 -1.68 -4.03 0.08
CA HIS A 191 -1.63 -5.32 -0.59
C HIS A 191 -0.32 -5.53 -1.39
N TYR A 192 0.17 -4.49 -2.08
CA TYR A 192 1.45 -4.56 -2.78
C TYR A 192 2.62 -4.75 -1.83
N LYS A 193 2.57 -4.10 -0.66
CA LYS A 193 3.62 -4.21 0.35
C LYS A 193 3.76 -5.64 0.87
N VAL A 194 2.64 -6.30 1.19
CA VAL A 194 2.65 -7.72 1.59
C VAL A 194 3.17 -8.62 0.49
N ASN A 195 2.72 -8.43 -0.76
CA ASN A 195 3.18 -9.21 -1.90
C ASN A 195 4.70 -9.09 -2.09
N ARG A 196 5.24 -7.88 -1.93
CA ARG A 196 6.69 -7.64 -1.96
C ARG A 196 7.43 -8.36 -0.84
N TRP A 197 6.90 -8.38 0.38
CA TRP A 197 7.50 -9.13 1.49
C TRP A 197 7.56 -10.64 1.19
N ILE A 198 6.50 -11.19 0.59
CA ILE A 198 6.44 -12.60 0.19
C ILE A 198 7.53 -12.93 -0.84
N GLU A 199 7.64 -12.11 -1.89
CA GLU A 199 8.65 -12.28 -2.93
C GLU A 199 10.07 -12.18 -2.37
N GLN A 200 10.35 -11.17 -1.54
CA GLN A 200 11.65 -10.98 -0.90
C GLN A 200 12.01 -12.16 0.02
N LYS A 201 11.04 -12.65 0.83
CA LYS A 201 11.24 -13.81 1.70
C LYS A 201 11.56 -15.05 0.87
N TYR A 202 10.94 -15.22 -0.29
CA TYR A 202 11.23 -16.33 -1.20
C TYR A 202 12.63 -16.23 -1.81
N GLU A 203 13.03 -15.07 -2.31
CA GLU A 203 14.37 -14.82 -2.87
C GLU A 203 15.48 -15.10 -1.83
N LEU A 204 15.27 -14.64 -0.59
CA LEU A 204 16.19 -14.92 0.52
C LEU A 204 16.31 -16.42 0.80
N LYS A 205 15.20 -17.16 0.81
CA LYS A 205 15.21 -18.63 0.98
C LYS A 205 15.96 -19.34 -0.15
N LEU A 206 15.83 -18.87 -1.41
CA LEU A 206 16.58 -19.42 -2.54
C LEU A 206 18.09 -19.18 -2.39
N ALA A 207 18.49 -17.95 -2.08
CA ALA A 207 19.90 -17.59 -1.88
C ALA A 207 20.55 -18.43 -0.76
N GLN A 208 19.83 -18.63 0.35
CA GLN A 208 20.29 -19.48 1.45
C GLN A 208 20.44 -20.96 1.05
N LYS A 209 19.48 -21.50 0.28
CA LYS A 209 19.55 -22.88 -0.24
C LYS A 209 20.73 -23.07 -1.19
N ASP A 210 21.01 -22.10 -2.05
CA ASP A 210 22.13 -22.17 -2.99
C ASP A 210 23.48 -22.06 -2.30
N ASN A 211 23.60 -21.21 -1.28
CA ASN A 211 24.79 -21.16 -0.42
C ASN A 211 24.99 -22.46 0.37
N SER A 212 23.91 -23.08 0.85
CA SER A 212 23.94 -24.41 1.50
C SER A 212 24.33 -25.53 0.53
N LYS A 213 23.88 -25.48 -0.73
CA LYS A 213 24.29 -26.44 -1.77
C LYS A 213 25.75 -26.27 -2.19
N ARG A 214 26.23 -25.02 -2.31
CA ARG A 214 27.65 -24.72 -2.59
C ARG A 214 28.54 -25.24 -1.47
N SER A 215 28.23 -24.92 -0.21
CA SER A 215 29.02 -25.42 0.93
C SER A 215 29.01 -26.95 1.06
N LYS A 216 27.92 -27.64 0.67
CA LYS A 216 27.88 -29.12 0.60
C LYS A 216 28.74 -29.71 -0.52
N LYS A 217 28.87 -29.05 -1.68
CA LYS A 217 29.77 -29.48 -2.77
C LYS A 217 31.26 -29.37 -2.40
N PHE A 218 31.61 -28.56 -1.41
CA PHE A 218 32.99 -28.39 -0.91
C PHE A 218 33.35 -29.34 0.26
N LYS A 219 32.52 -30.35 0.59
CA LYS A 219 32.96 -31.38 1.54
C LYS A 219 34.14 -32.15 0.93
N ALA A 220 35.34 -31.86 1.45
CA ALA A 220 36.62 -32.44 1.04
C ALA A 220 36.54 -33.98 1.01
N PRO A 221 37.30 -34.65 0.12
CA PRO A 221 37.28 -36.10 0.03
C PRO A 221 37.70 -36.69 1.38
N LYS A 222 36.92 -37.65 1.91
CA LYS A 222 37.32 -38.40 3.10
C LYS A 222 38.67 -39.04 2.80
N LYS A 223 39.73 -38.63 3.53
CA LYS A 223 40.99 -39.36 3.55
C LYS A 223 40.66 -40.80 3.96
N LYS A 224 40.91 -41.76 3.08
CA LYS A 224 40.95 -43.17 3.45
C LYS A 224 42.12 -43.32 4.44
N MET A 225 41.82 -43.81 5.64
CA MET A 225 42.84 -44.39 6.53
C MET A 225 43.27 -45.73 5.96
#